data_AF-A0A383EWX2-F1
#
_entry.id   AF-A0A383EWX2-F1
#
_cell.length_a   1.000
_cell.length_b   1.000
_cell.length_c   1.000
_cell.angle_alpha   90.00
_cell.angle_beta   90.00
_cell.angle_gamma   90.00
#
_symmetry.space_group_name_H-M   'P 1'
#
loop_
_entity.id
_entity.type
_entity.pdbx_description
1 polymer ?
#
loop_
_entity_poly.entity_id
_entity_poly.type
_entity_poly.pdbx_seq_one_letter_code
_entity_poly.pdbx_strand_id
1 'polypeptide(L)'
;LDSDIMLMGLVTDSHQHAYVLQSNEEDVPDDLKKALKTVNQMQDLFAAEFRLGRTGKDIVASSKKIELLPGVIESELGFHPPPMFIRRFLLGGYMFSHKTYVAGMTSGPGYYPTSIVTNNHNLYHNTLYAFEPHTRIDVEGWGPNGVEIGIGQIVVFSEEGVRYLNRPQNSKWHVIK
;
A
#
# COMPACT_ATOMS: atom_id res chain seq x y z
N LEU A 1 10.02 -3.77 6.88
CA LEU A 1 10.56 -2.41 6.66
C LEU A 1 9.44 -1.56 6.11
N ASP A 2 9.24 -0.41 6.73
CA ASP A 2 8.42 0.71 6.27
C ASP A 2 9.40 1.88 6.11
N SER A 3 9.32 2.61 5.00
CA SER A 3 10.30 3.66 4.66
C SER A 3 9.83 4.66 3.61
N ASP A 4 9.83 5.94 4.00
CA ASP A 4 9.64 7.09 3.11
C ASP A 4 10.96 7.59 2.49
N ILE A 5 10.92 8.01 1.22
CA ILE A 5 11.98 8.81 0.59
C ILE A 5 11.41 10.15 0.11
N MET A 6 11.86 11.24 0.74
CA MET A 6 11.43 12.61 0.44
C MET A 6 12.41 13.29 -0.52
N LEU A 7 12.06 13.42 -1.80
CA LEU A 7 12.93 13.99 -2.83
C LEU A 7 12.16 15.02 -3.70
N MET A 8 12.75 16.21 -3.87
CA MET A 8 12.18 17.33 -4.66
C MET A 8 10.74 17.76 -4.28
N GLY A 9 10.27 17.42 -3.08
CA GLY A 9 8.91 17.71 -2.57
C GLY A 9 7.91 16.56 -2.75
N LEU A 10 8.29 15.54 -3.53
CA LEU A 10 7.59 14.26 -3.62
C LEU A 10 8.01 13.34 -2.47
N VAL A 11 7.16 12.36 -2.15
CA VAL A 11 7.43 11.30 -1.18
C VAL A 11 7.10 9.96 -1.82
N THR A 12 7.99 8.99 -1.70
CA THR A 12 7.65 7.58 -1.89
C THR A 12 7.16 7.01 -0.56
N ASP A 13 6.12 6.20 -0.62
CA ASP A 13 5.63 5.32 0.44
C ASP A 13 5.95 3.89 -0.01
N SER A 14 6.47 3.02 0.88
CA SER A 14 6.99 1.69 0.52
C SER A 14 7.19 0.75 1.73
N HIS A 15 6.43 -0.35 1.78
CA HIS A 15 6.57 -1.43 2.78
C HIS A 15 7.08 -2.73 2.13
N GLN A 16 8.14 -3.31 2.70
CA GLN A 16 8.78 -4.55 2.23
C GLN A 16 9.27 -5.42 3.41
N HIS A 17 9.16 -6.73 3.28
CA HIS A 17 9.61 -7.72 4.27
C HIS A 17 11.01 -8.26 3.97
N ALA A 18 11.73 -8.65 5.01
CA ALA A 18 12.94 -9.43 4.89
C ALA A 18 12.83 -10.66 5.78
N TYR A 19 13.28 -11.81 5.28
CA TYR A 19 13.39 -13.02 6.06
C TYR A 19 14.82 -13.15 6.57
N VAL A 20 14.97 -13.44 7.87
CA VAL A 20 16.26 -13.73 8.49
C VAL A 20 16.37 -15.24 8.59
N LEU A 21 17.40 -15.83 7.99
CA LEU A 21 17.61 -17.28 8.06
C LEU A 21 18.01 -17.70 9.47
N GLN A 22 17.44 -18.81 9.94
CA GLN A 22 18.01 -19.56 11.06
C GLN A 22 19.31 -20.25 10.61
N SER A 23 20.16 -20.63 11.56
CA SER A 23 21.50 -21.20 11.30
C SER A 23 21.54 -22.52 10.51
N ASN A 24 20.36 -23.10 10.22
CA ASN A 24 20.15 -24.33 9.47
C ASN A 24 19.26 -24.15 8.22
N GLU A 25 18.98 -22.91 7.83
CA GLU A 25 18.16 -22.56 6.65
C GLU A 25 19.06 -21.93 5.57
N GLU A 26 18.81 -22.28 4.30
CA GLU A 26 19.57 -21.72 3.16
C GLU A 26 18.78 -20.69 2.35
N ASP A 27 17.46 -20.75 2.39
CA ASP A 27 16.49 -19.90 1.69
C ASP A 27 15.18 -19.86 2.50
N VAL A 28 14.29 -18.93 2.17
CA VAL A 28 13.00 -18.73 2.84
C VAL A 28 12.09 -19.96 2.72
N PRO A 29 11.39 -20.40 3.77
CA PRO A 29 10.39 -21.47 3.71
C PRO A 29 9.37 -21.31 2.56
N ASP A 30 9.07 -22.40 1.85
CA ASP A 30 8.23 -22.36 0.64
C ASP A 30 6.78 -21.93 0.94
N ASP A 31 6.24 -22.22 2.13
CA ASP A 31 4.92 -21.71 2.51
C ASP A 31 4.88 -20.19 2.72
N LEU A 32 6.00 -19.56 3.12
CA LEU A 32 6.10 -18.09 3.12
C LEU A 32 6.20 -17.53 1.69
N LYS A 33 6.92 -18.20 0.77
CA LYS A 33 6.93 -17.84 -0.67
C LYS A 33 5.53 -17.93 -1.28
N LYS A 34 4.77 -18.97 -0.92
CA LYS A 34 3.37 -19.18 -1.32
C LYS A 34 2.43 -18.15 -0.70
N ALA A 35 2.58 -17.84 0.60
CA ALA A 35 1.79 -16.83 1.29
C ALA A 35 1.99 -15.43 0.69
N LEU A 36 3.24 -15.03 0.43
CA LEU A 36 3.58 -13.79 -0.28
C LEU A 36 2.87 -13.70 -1.65
N LYS A 37 2.82 -14.79 -2.41
CA LYS A 37 2.11 -14.84 -3.69
C LYS A 37 0.60 -14.65 -3.52
N THR A 38 -0.05 -15.35 -2.58
CA THR A 38 -1.49 -15.20 -2.31
C THR A 38 -1.84 -13.78 -1.85
N VAL A 39 -1.00 -13.17 -1.01
CA VAL A 39 -1.14 -11.78 -0.54
C VAL A 39 -1.00 -10.80 -1.70
N ASN A 40 -0.02 -11.00 -2.58
CA ASN A 40 0.12 -10.22 -3.81
C ASN A 40 -1.12 -10.35 -4.73
N GLN A 41 -1.77 -11.51 -4.76
CA GLN A 41 -3.04 -11.70 -5.49
C GLN A 41 -4.24 -11.02 -4.81
N MET A 42 -4.31 -10.97 -3.47
CA MET A 42 -5.31 -10.15 -2.76
C MET A 42 -5.18 -8.67 -3.10
N GLN A 43 -3.95 -8.14 -3.16
CA GLN A 43 -3.71 -6.77 -3.58
C GLN A 43 -4.19 -6.50 -5.02
N ASP A 44 -3.94 -7.43 -5.96
CA ASP A 44 -4.41 -7.30 -7.35
C ASP A 44 -5.96 -7.28 -7.43
N LEU A 45 -6.66 -8.04 -6.57
CA LEU A 45 -8.12 -8.01 -6.48
C LEU A 45 -8.63 -6.65 -5.96
N PHE A 46 -7.99 -6.08 -4.95
CA PHE A 46 -8.32 -4.72 -4.48
C PHE A 46 -8.03 -3.65 -5.55
N ALA A 47 -6.91 -3.78 -6.26
CA ALA A 47 -6.51 -2.87 -7.33
C ALA A 47 -7.53 -2.86 -8.49
N ALA A 48 -8.18 -3.99 -8.78
CA ALA A 48 -9.22 -4.11 -9.81
C ALA A 48 -10.54 -3.36 -9.48
N GLU A 49 -10.75 -2.90 -8.25
CA GLU A 49 -11.91 -2.08 -7.87
C GLU A 49 -11.69 -0.57 -8.06
N PHE A 50 -10.47 -0.13 -8.36
CA PHE A 50 -10.19 1.22 -8.84
C PHE A 50 -10.57 1.30 -10.32
N ARG A 51 -11.67 1.98 -10.64
CA ARG A 51 -12.21 2.13 -12.01
C ARG A 51 -12.62 3.57 -12.25
N LEU A 52 -12.41 4.07 -13.47
CA LEU A 52 -12.63 5.47 -13.84
C LEU A 52 -14.05 5.94 -13.44
N GLY A 53 -14.14 7.10 -12.79
CA GLY A 53 -15.42 7.70 -12.42
C GLY A 53 -16.08 7.13 -11.15
N ARG A 54 -15.62 6.01 -10.59
CA ARG A 54 -16.07 5.55 -9.26
C ARG A 54 -15.67 6.54 -8.18
N THR A 55 -16.50 6.71 -7.16
CA THR A 55 -16.11 7.44 -5.95
C THR A 55 -15.26 6.57 -5.02
N GLY A 56 -14.51 7.18 -4.11
CA GLY A 56 -13.79 6.44 -3.06
C GLY A 56 -14.73 5.59 -2.19
N LYS A 57 -15.99 5.99 -2.04
CA LYS A 57 -17.03 5.20 -1.39
C LYS A 57 -17.35 3.93 -2.17
N ASP A 58 -17.48 4.02 -3.49
CA ASP A 58 -17.78 2.87 -4.35
C ASP A 58 -16.61 1.88 -4.38
N ILE A 59 -15.36 2.37 -4.38
CA ILE A 59 -14.15 1.55 -4.29
C ILE A 59 -14.18 0.76 -2.97
N VAL A 60 -14.22 1.45 -1.81
CA VAL A 60 -14.23 0.80 -0.49
C VAL A 60 -15.44 -0.14 -0.31
N ALA A 61 -16.63 0.27 -0.76
CA ALA A 61 -17.85 -0.55 -0.65
C ALA A 61 -17.89 -1.75 -1.60
N SER A 62 -17.05 -1.77 -2.65
CA SER A 62 -16.89 -2.94 -3.53
C SER A 62 -15.75 -3.83 -3.05
N SER A 63 -14.65 -3.26 -2.57
CA SER A 63 -13.54 -4.01 -1.95
C SER A 63 -13.99 -4.82 -0.73
N LYS A 64 -14.96 -4.33 0.06
CA LYS A 64 -15.60 -5.08 1.16
C LYS A 64 -16.49 -6.26 0.72
N LYS A 65 -16.53 -6.59 -0.58
CA LYS A 65 -17.23 -7.74 -1.16
C LYS A 65 -16.28 -8.71 -1.87
N ILE A 66 -14.97 -8.47 -1.81
CA ILE A 66 -13.97 -9.40 -2.34
C ILE A 66 -13.90 -10.61 -1.40
N GLU A 67 -14.03 -11.81 -1.96
CA GLU A 67 -13.86 -13.06 -1.22
C GLU A 67 -12.38 -13.29 -0.89
N LEU A 68 -12.09 -13.75 0.33
CA LEU A 68 -10.73 -14.04 0.76
C LEU A 68 -10.18 -15.27 0.02
N LEU A 69 -8.98 -15.16 -0.55
CA LEU A 69 -8.31 -16.27 -1.22
C LEU A 69 -7.95 -17.40 -0.22
N PRO A 70 -7.86 -18.67 -0.64
CA PRO A 70 -7.58 -19.79 0.25
C PRO A 70 -6.33 -19.59 1.13
N GLY A 71 -6.51 -19.75 2.44
CA GLY A 71 -5.49 -19.50 3.47
C GLY A 71 -5.47 -18.08 4.03
N VAL A 72 -6.09 -17.09 3.37
CA VAL A 72 -6.21 -15.74 3.92
C VAL A 72 -7.21 -15.74 5.08
N ILE A 73 -6.75 -15.31 6.26
CA ILE A 73 -7.52 -15.20 7.50
C ILE A 73 -8.30 -13.88 7.51
N GLU A 74 -7.66 -12.79 7.09
CA GLU A 74 -8.20 -11.43 7.12
C GLU A 74 -7.48 -10.57 6.07
N SER A 75 -8.19 -9.60 5.48
CA SER A 75 -7.62 -8.68 4.49
C SER A 75 -8.47 -7.41 4.38
N GLU A 76 -7.86 -6.23 4.42
CA GLU A 76 -8.54 -4.94 4.22
C GLU A 76 -7.76 -4.05 3.22
N LEU A 77 -8.51 -3.35 2.36
CA LEU A 77 -7.98 -2.32 1.49
C LEU A 77 -7.41 -1.16 2.34
N GLY A 78 -6.09 -0.99 2.31
CA GLY A 78 -5.38 0.22 2.72
C GLY A 78 -4.95 1.04 1.50
N PHE A 79 -5.31 2.32 1.46
CA PHE A 79 -4.75 3.29 0.51
C PHE A 79 -5.00 4.73 0.99
N HIS A 80 -4.12 5.65 0.62
CA HIS A 80 -4.28 7.09 0.85
C HIS A 80 -3.50 7.92 -0.19
N PRO A 81 -3.72 9.24 -0.30
CA PRO A 81 -2.90 10.09 -1.16
C PRO A 81 -1.48 10.16 -0.58
N PRO A 82 -0.41 10.12 -1.40
CA PRO A 82 0.94 10.32 -0.89
C PRO A 82 1.10 11.74 -0.33
N PRO A 83 1.79 11.94 0.80
CA PRO A 83 2.01 13.26 1.37
C PRO A 83 2.94 14.08 0.46
N MET A 84 2.51 15.27 0.06
CA MET A 84 3.40 16.25 -0.58
C MET A 84 4.03 17.15 0.47
N PHE A 85 5.36 17.26 0.49
CA PHE A 85 6.04 18.26 1.29
C PHE A 85 6.04 19.60 0.55
N ILE A 86 5.16 20.50 0.99
CA ILE A 86 5.19 21.92 0.66
C ILE A 86 6.45 22.49 1.31
N ARG A 87 7.58 22.39 0.59
CA ARG A 87 8.94 22.50 1.12
C ARG A 87 9.53 23.89 0.95
N ARG A 88 9.94 24.44 2.08
CA ARG A 88 10.29 25.84 2.29
C ARG A 88 10.50 25.95 3.83
N PHE A 89 11.57 26.23 4.57
CA PHE A 89 12.87 26.95 4.54
C PHE A 89 12.83 28.49 4.69
N LEU A 90 13.96 29.18 4.89
CA LEU A 90 13.99 30.63 5.22
C LEU A 90 15.35 31.27 4.86
N LEU A 91 15.36 32.46 4.23
CA LEU A 91 16.60 33.11 3.77
C LEU A 91 16.42 34.62 3.49
N GLY A 92 17.34 35.47 3.98
CA GLY A 92 17.41 36.90 3.66
C GLY A 92 16.21 37.75 4.10
N GLY A 93 15.33 37.24 4.96
CA GLY A 93 14.06 37.87 5.35
C GLY A 93 12.84 37.46 4.52
N TYR A 94 13.01 36.62 3.50
CA TYR A 94 11.92 36.17 2.63
C TYR A 94 11.24 34.90 3.16
N MET A 95 9.90 34.86 3.08
CA MET A 95 9.10 33.80 3.73
C MET A 95 9.21 32.46 3.00
N PHE A 96 9.49 31.42 3.77
CA PHE A 96 9.13 30.06 3.40
C PHE A 96 8.70 29.24 4.70
N SER A 97 7.91 28.15 4.61
CA SER A 97 7.28 27.40 5.72
C SER A 97 7.01 25.89 5.42
N HIS A 98 7.51 24.94 6.23
CA HIS A 98 7.39 23.50 5.93
C HIS A 98 6.02 22.95 6.33
N LYS A 99 5.28 22.35 5.40
CA LYS A 99 4.03 21.62 5.68
C LYS A 99 3.90 20.38 4.80
N THR A 100 3.33 19.30 5.34
CA THR A 100 2.75 18.22 4.54
C THR A 100 1.33 18.59 4.07
N TYR A 101 0.92 18.03 2.94
CA TYR A 101 -0.42 18.18 2.39
C TYR A 101 -0.81 16.90 1.64
N VAL A 102 -2.06 16.48 1.81
CA VAL A 102 -2.70 15.36 1.09
C VAL A 102 -4.04 15.82 0.54
N ALA A 103 -4.43 15.31 -0.63
CA ALA A 103 -5.76 15.48 -1.20
C ALA A 103 -6.12 14.29 -2.09
N GLY A 104 -7.38 13.88 -2.09
CA GLY A 104 -7.87 12.70 -2.79
C GLY A 104 -8.78 11.84 -1.91
N MET A 105 -8.70 10.52 -2.12
CA MET A 105 -9.51 9.50 -1.45
C MET A 105 -8.63 8.65 -0.53
N THR A 106 -9.22 8.01 0.48
CA THR A 106 -8.51 7.20 1.47
C THR A 106 -9.37 6.04 1.96
N SER A 107 -8.77 4.92 2.33
CA SER A 107 -9.38 3.94 3.22
C SER A 107 -8.67 3.94 4.58
N GLY A 108 -8.99 2.96 5.44
CA GLY A 108 -8.40 2.82 6.76
C GLY A 108 -8.70 3.99 7.74
N PRO A 109 -8.06 3.99 8.92
CA PRO A 109 -8.23 5.03 9.94
C PRO A 109 -7.26 6.21 9.80
N GLY A 110 -6.28 6.16 8.88
CA GLY A 110 -5.09 7.02 8.90
C GLY A 110 -5.34 8.51 8.67
N TYR A 111 -6.39 8.89 7.92
CA TYR A 111 -6.64 10.28 7.54
C TYR A 111 -8.06 10.73 7.92
N TYR A 112 -8.14 11.79 8.74
CA TYR A 112 -9.40 12.44 9.05
C TYR A 112 -10.05 13.02 7.78
N PRO A 113 -11.34 12.74 7.52
CA PRO A 113 -12.05 13.30 6.38
C PRO A 113 -12.10 14.83 6.42
N THR A 114 -11.81 15.47 5.28
CA THR A 114 -11.86 16.92 5.08
C THR A 114 -12.57 17.26 3.77
N SER A 115 -12.61 18.54 3.38
CA SER A 115 -13.11 18.96 2.06
C SER A 115 -12.22 18.54 0.88
N ILE A 116 -10.98 18.10 1.16
CA ILE A 116 -9.95 17.76 0.16
C ILE A 116 -9.44 16.31 0.29
N VAL A 117 -9.63 15.67 1.44
CA VAL A 117 -9.42 14.23 1.65
C VAL A 117 -10.80 13.64 1.93
N THR A 118 -11.47 13.15 0.90
CA THR A 118 -12.82 12.60 1.00
C THR A 118 -13.16 11.61 -0.10
N ASN A 119 -13.86 10.55 0.32
CA ASN A 119 -14.35 9.50 -0.56
C ASN A 119 -15.59 9.90 -1.38
N ASN A 120 -15.94 11.19 -1.39
CA ASN A 120 -16.89 11.79 -2.32
C ASN A 120 -16.26 12.17 -3.68
N HIS A 121 -14.92 12.22 -3.79
CA HIS A 121 -14.26 12.48 -5.07
C HIS A 121 -14.37 11.27 -6.00
N ASN A 122 -14.43 11.52 -7.32
CA ASN A 122 -14.31 10.50 -8.35
C ASN A 122 -12.83 10.16 -8.63
N LEU A 123 -12.55 8.91 -8.98
CA LEU A 123 -11.27 8.48 -9.51
C LEU A 123 -11.07 8.96 -10.96
N TYR A 124 -9.91 9.54 -11.24
CA TYR A 124 -9.47 9.97 -12.57
C TYR A 124 -8.07 9.44 -12.88
N HIS A 125 -7.75 9.25 -14.17
CA HIS A 125 -6.41 8.85 -14.59
C HIS A 125 -5.35 9.87 -14.18
N ASN A 126 -4.11 9.40 -13.99
CA ASN A 126 -2.95 10.14 -13.48
C ASN A 126 -3.06 10.56 -12.00
N THR A 127 -3.95 9.94 -11.23
CA THR A 127 -3.94 10.02 -9.75
C THR A 127 -2.91 9.04 -9.17
N LEU A 128 -2.27 9.44 -8.07
CA LEU A 128 -1.32 8.63 -7.31
C LEU A 128 -1.88 8.33 -5.91
N TYR A 129 -1.65 7.12 -5.44
CA TYR A 129 -1.97 6.69 -4.07
C TYR A 129 -0.80 5.90 -3.49
N ALA A 130 -0.53 6.06 -2.20
CA ALA A 130 0.05 4.98 -1.42
C ALA A 130 -1.01 3.88 -1.37
N PHE A 131 -0.63 2.65 -1.73
CA PHE A 131 -1.52 1.51 -1.77
C PHE A 131 -0.87 0.39 -0.97
N GLU A 132 -1.50 0.06 0.14
CA GLU A 132 -0.99 -0.72 1.27
C GLU A 132 -2.06 -1.67 1.84
N PRO A 133 -2.67 -2.58 1.04
CA PRO A 133 -3.63 -3.53 1.59
C PRO A 133 -3.02 -4.41 2.69
N HIS A 134 -3.66 -4.39 3.86
CA HIS A 134 -3.36 -5.29 4.96
C HIS A 134 -3.84 -6.70 4.58
N THR A 135 -3.04 -7.72 4.87
CA THR A 135 -3.46 -9.12 4.71
C THR A 135 -2.75 -10.01 5.73
N ARG A 136 -3.55 -10.83 6.41
CA ARG A 136 -3.14 -11.85 7.37
C ARG A 136 -3.49 -13.23 6.82
N ILE A 137 -2.50 -14.12 6.76
CA ILE A 137 -2.57 -15.37 6.01
C ILE A 137 -2.01 -16.51 6.84
N ASP A 138 -2.67 -17.66 6.81
CA ASP A 138 -2.24 -18.87 7.51
C ASP A 138 -0.94 -19.41 6.91
N VAL A 139 -0.01 -19.79 7.79
CA VAL A 139 1.30 -20.36 7.46
C VAL A 139 1.67 -21.34 8.57
N GLU A 140 1.99 -22.57 8.20
CA GLU A 140 2.31 -23.62 9.18
C GLU A 140 3.47 -23.20 10.09
N GLY A 141 3.32 -23.45 11.39
CA GLY A 141 4.28 -23.05 12.44
C GLY A 141 4.12 -21.64 13.00
N TRP A 142 3.36 -20.73 12.34
CA TRP A 142 3.21 -19.34 12.81
C TRP A 142 2.05 -19.12 13.80
N GLY A 143 1.30 -20.18 14.13
CA GLY A 143 0.25 -20.16 15.15
C GLY A 143 -1.12 -19.68 14.63
N PRO A 144 -2.14 -19.62 15.51
CA PRO A 144 -3.56 -19.49 15.10
C PRO A 144 -3.94 -18.15 14.46
N ASN A 145 -3.03 -17.17 14.47
CA ASN A 145 -3.22 -15.86 13.84
C ASN A 145 -2.52 -15.76 12.47
N GLY A 146 -1.76 -16.79 12.06
CA GLY A 146 -0.95 -16.78 10.85
C GLY A 146 0.12 -15.67 10.83
N VAL A 147 0.47 -15.22 9.62
CA VAL A 147 1.45 -14.18 9.35
C VAL A 147 0.78 -12.97 8.74
N GLU A 148 1.16 -11.78 9.20
CA GLU A 148 0.78 -10.52 8.56
C GLU A 148 1.84 -10.15 7.50
N ILE A 149 1.40 -10.04 6.25
CA ILE A 149 2.24 -9.64 5.12
C ILE A 149 1.69 -8.32 4.55
N GLY A 150 1.68 -7.27 5.38
CA GLY A 150 1.38 -5.92 4.92
C GLY A 150 2.46 -5.44 3.95
N ILE A 151 2.08 -5.18 2.70
CA ILE A 151 2.99 -4.75 1.63
C ILE A 151 2.37 -3.51 0.97
N GLY A 152 3.19 -2.48 0.77
CA GLY A 152 2.74 -1.17 0.34
C GLY A 152 3.70 -0.53 -0.66
N GLN A 153 3.17 0.22 -1.62
CA GLN A 153 3.96 1.05 -2.53
C GLN A 153 3.06 2.11 -3.20
N ILE A 154 3.66 3.21 -3.67
CA ILE A 154 2.99 4.12 -4.60
C ILE A 154 2.51 3.39 -5.87
N VAL A 155 1.22 3.53 -6.16
CA VAL A 155 0.57 3.17 -7.43
C VAL A 155 0.12 4.42 -8.18
N VAL A 156 0.04 4.32 -9.51
CA VAL A 156 -0.68 5.25 -10.37
C VAL A 156 -1.93 4.58 -10.93
N PHE A 157 -3.04 5.32 -11.05
CA PHE A 157 -4.17 4.89 -11.86
C PHE A 157 -4.00 5.46 -13.28
N SER A 158 -3.61 4.63 -14.24
CA SER A 158 -3.48 4.98 -15.67
C SER A 158 -4.68 4.45 -16.47
N GLU A 159 -4.64 4.54 -17.79
CA GLU A 159 -5.75 4.08 -18.67
C GLU A 159 -5.93 2.56 -18.62
N GLU A 160 -4.85 1.84 -18.32
CA GLU A 160 -4.80 0.38 -18.12
C GLU A 160 -5.25 -0.07 -16.71
N GLY A 161 -5.56 0.88 -15.81
CA GLY A 161 -5.97 0.61 -14.43
C GLY A 161 -4.90 0.98 -13.38
N VAL A 162 -4.90 0.29 -12.24
CA VAL A 162 -3.90 0.51 -11.18
C VAL A 162 -2.58 -0.17 -11.54
N ARG A 163 -1.50 0.62 -11.52
CA ARG A 163 -0.15 0.16 -11.79
C ARG A 163 0.81 0.63 -10.70
N TYR A 164 1.45 -0.32 -10.02
CA TYR A 164 2.58 -0.04 -9.12
C TYR A 164 3.69 0.71 -9.87
N LEU A 165 4.27 1.75 -9.26
CA LEU A 165 5.43 2.43 -9.83
C LEU A 165 6.68 1.55 -9.83
N ASN A 166 6.80 0.70 -8.81
CA ASN A 166 7.67 -0.46 -8.73
C ASN A 166 6.90 -1.49 -7.91
N ARG A 167 6.69 -2.74 -8.37
CA ARG A 167 5.86 -3.69 -7.62
C ARG A 167 6.68 -4.29 -6.47
N PRO A 168 6.32 -4.06 -5.19
CA PRO A 168 7.06 -4.62 -4.07
C PRO A 168 6.97 -6.15 -4.10
N GLN A 169 8.12 -6.81 -3.89
CA GLN A 169 8.28 -8.25 -3.63
C GLN A 169 7.28 -9.19 -4.33
N ASN A 170 7.12 -9.07 -5.65
CA ASN A 170 6.14 -9.87 -6.40
C ASN A 170 6.33 -11.40 -6.22
N SER A 171 7.59 -11.86 -6.23
CA SER A 171 7.95 -13.28 -6.09
C SER A 171 9.31 -13.55 -5.43
N LYS A 172 10.05 -12.50 -5.03
CA LYS A 172 11.39 -12.62 -4.46
C LYS A 172 11.46 -11.93 -3.11
N TRP A 173 11.84 -12.69 -2.09
CA TRP A 173 12.13 -12.19 -0.75
C TRP A 173 13.47 -11.43 -0.69
N HIS A 174 13.56 -10.50 0.25
CA HIS A 174 14.85 -10.05 0.76
C HIS A 174 15.28 -11.05 1.84
N VAL A 175 16.51 -11.54 1.76
CA VAL A 175 17.04 -12.57 2.66
C VAL A 175 18.26 -12.01 3.39
N ILE A 176 18.27 -12.16 4.70
CA ILE A 176 19.37 -11.79 5.59
C ILE A 176 20.01 -13.10 6.07
N LYS A 177 21.34 -13.18 5.93
CA LYS A 177 22.21 -14.24 6.44
C LYS A 177 23.13 -13.66 7.53
#